data_AF-A0A6G9Y3B9-F1
#
_entry.id   AF-A0A6G9Y3B9-F1
#
_cell.length_a   1.000
_cell.length_b   1.000
_cell.length_c   1.000
_cell.angle_alpha   90.00
_cell.angle_beta   90.00
_cell.angle_gamma   90.00
#
_symmetry.space_group_name_H-M   'P 1'
#
loop_
_entity.id
_entity.type
_entity.pdbx_description
1 polymer ?
#
loop_
_entity_poly.entity_id
_entity_poly.type
_entity_poly.pdbx_seq_one_letter_code
_entity_poly.pdbx_strand_id
1 'polypeptide(L)'
;MSGSPVSGQPGSDWPGAPPDKIVIDVVTVNGTGCPKDTAAVAVSPDNTAFTVTYSAYTAQVGPGAGPTDFRKNCQLNLKVHVPQGFTYGIAQADYRGFASLAKGATALERARYYFQGNSPTDFVDHTFKGPFNDDWQKTDTTEVGAIVYLPCGETRNFNINTQLRVDAGSSDPKKTSFITMDSTDGAINTTYHFAWKQCPSS
;
A
#
# COMPACT_ATOMS: atom_id res chain seq x y z
N MET A 1 -2.53 -40.07 -26.27
CA MET A 1 -2.17 -39.39 -25.02
C MET A 1 -2.16 -37.90 -25.29
N SER A 2 -3.05 -37.19 -24.61
CA SER A 2 -3.33 -35.78 -24.77
C SER A 2 -2.19 -34.92 -24.20
N GLY A 3 -1.80 -33.86 -24.91
CA GLY A 3 -0.99 -32.78 -24.37
C GLY A 3 -1.68 -31.46 -24.68
N SER A 4 -2.33 -30.88 -23.67
CA SER A 4 -2.96 -29.56 -23.75
C SER A 4 -1.88 -28.46 -23.86
N PRO A 5 -2.07 -27.41 -24.66
CA PRO A 5 -1.26 -26.22 -24.57
C PRO A 5 -1.65 -25.41 -23.32
N VAL A 6 -0.65 -25.06 -22.52
CA VAL A 6 -0.79 -24.14 -21.38
C VAL A 6 -1.11 -22.74 -21.92
N SER A 7 -2.19 -22.16 -21.43
CA SER A 7 -2.61 -20.78 -21.69
C SER A 7 -1.57 -19.80 -21.16
N GLY A 8 -0.96 -19.01 -22.04
CA GLY A 8 -0.14 -17.86 -21.65
C GLY A 8 -1.01 -16.80 -20.98
N GLN A 9 -0.58 -16.34 -19.80
CA GLN A 9 -1.11 -15.11 -19.20
C GLN A 9 -0.68 -13.90 -20.05
N PRO A 10 -1.51 -12.83 -20.11
CA PRO A 10 -1.15 -11.62 -20.84
C PRO A 10 0.07 -10.98 -20.17
N GLY A 11 1.17 -10.89 -20.94
CA GLY A 11 2.44 -10.33 -20.47
C GLY A 11 2.31 -8.84 -20.20
N SER A 12 2.77 -8.41 -19.03
CA SER A 12 3.09 -7.02 -18.76
C SER A 12 4.37 -6.67 -19.53
N ASP A 13 4.32 -5.64 -20.39
CA ASP A 13 5.41 -5.17 -21.26
C ASP A 13 6.64 -4.55 -20.53
N TRP A 14 6.87 -4.91 -19.27
CA TRP A 14 8.03 -4.49 -18.50
C TRP A 14 9.23 -5.39 -18.81
N PRO A 15 10.47 -4.85 -18.88
CA PRO A 15 11.64 -5.72 -18.77
C PRO A 15 11.52 -6.54 -17.49
N GLY A 16 11.84 -7.84 -17.58
CA GLY A 16 11.68 -8.78 -16.47
C GLY A 16 12.40 -8.29 -15.20
N ALA A 17 11.90 -8.74 -14.04
CA ALA A 17 12.50 -8.43 -12.74
C ALA A 17 14.01 -8.77 -12.73
N PRO A 18 14.83 -7.98 -12.01
CA PRO A 18 16.26 -8.25 -11.97
C PRO A 18 16.53 -9.63 -11.37
N PRO A 19 17.53 -10.38 -11.90
CA PRO A 19 17.82 -11.74 -11.46
C PRO A 19 18.45 -11.79 -10.06
N ASP A 20 19.14 -10.71 -9.66
CA ASP A 20 19.75 -10.60 -8.33
C ASP A 20 18.74 -10.15 -7.28
N LYS A 21 18.93 -10.60 -6.04
CA LYS A 21 18.03 -10.25 -4.92
C LYS A 21 18.02 -8.74 -4.66
N ILE A 22 16.83 -8.18 -4.49
CA ILE A 22 16.66 -6.82 -3.98
C ILE A 22 16.58 -6.84 -2.45
N VAL A 23 16.99 -5.73 -1.82
CA VAL A 23 16.88 -5.54 -0.37
C VAL A 23 16.11 -4.26 -0.11
N ILE A 24 15.18 -4.28 0.84
CA ILE A 24 14.45 -3.09 1.28
C ILE A 24 14.76 -2.86 2.75
N ASP A 25 15.38 -1.72 3.04
CA ASP A 25 15.55 -1.25 4.41
C ASP A 25 14.39 -0.33 4.79
N VAL A 26 13.80 -0.58 5.95
CA VAL A 26 12.86 0.36 6.58
C VAL A 26 13.67 1.43 7.30
N VAL A 27 13.78 2.62 6.71
CA VAL A 27 14.55 3.73 7.28
C VAL A 27 13.79 4.38 8.42
N THR A 28 12.49 4.64 8.23
CA THR A 28 11.62 5.19 9.27
C THR A 28 10.18 4.75 9.06
N VAL A 29 9.50 4.48 10.16
CA VAL A 29 8.04 4.30 10.25
C VAL A 29 7.53 5.38 11.19
N ASN A 30 6.54 6.16 10.76
CA ASN A 30 5.95 7.22 11.58
C ASN A 30 4.45 7.37 11.32
N GLY A 31 3.64 7.41 12.36
CA GLY A 31 2.23 7.70 12.26
C GLY A 31 1.42 6.99 13.33
N THR A 32 0.21 7.48 13.56
CA THR A 32 -0.69 6.90 14.58
C THR A 32 -1.28 5.55 14.16
N GLY A 33 -1.24 5.22 12.87
CA GLY A 33 -1.65 3.92 12.31
C GLY A 33 -0.49 2.95 12.08
N CYS A 34 0.74 3.35 12.36
CA CYS A 34 1.86 2.44 12.42
C CYS A 34 2.87 2.93 13.46
N PRO A 35 2.53 2.81 14.76
CA PRO A 35 3.52 2.98 15.82
C PRO A 35 4.79 2.16 15.57
N LYS A 36 5.84 2.50 16.33
CA LYS A 36 7.10 1.76 16.26
C LYS A 36 6.84 0.26 16.47
N ASP A 37 7.48 -0.56 15.63
CA ASP A 37 7.42 -2.03 15.66
C ASP A 37 6.04 -2.64 15.33
N THR A 38 5.13 -1.87 14.70
CA THR A 38 3.80 -2.37 14.27
C THR A 38 3.62 -2.41 12.75
N ALA A 39 4.71 -2.24 12.00
CA ALA A 39 4.73 -2.40 10.54
C ALA A 39 5.95 -3.23 10.15
N ALA A 40 5.74 -4.23 9.30
CA ALA A 40 6.80 -5.10 8.79
C ALA A 40 6.80 -5.09 7.26
N VAL A 41 8.01 -5.10 6.67
CA VAL A 41 8.20 -5.11 5.21
C VAL A 41 8.91 -6.39 4.81
N ALA A 42 8.41 -7.06 3.77
CA ALA A 42 9.02 -8.26 3.20
C ALA A 42 9.03 -8.19 1.68
N VAL A 43 10.12 -8.63 1.06
CA VAL A 43 10.29 -8.65 -0.40
C VAL A 43 9.84 -10.00 -0.95
N SER A 44 9.14 -10.01 -2.09
CA SER A 44 8.78 -11.25 -2.76
C SER A 44 10.03 -11.96 -3.33
N PRO A 45 10.14 -13.30 -3.26
CA PRO A 45 11.33 -14.01 -3.72
C PRO A 45 11.68 -13.83 -5.21
N ASP A 46 10.71 -13.42 -6.02
CA ASP A 46 10.81 -13.18 -7.45
C ASP A 46 11.08 -11.70 -7.81
N ASN A 47 11.30 -10.83 -6.81
CA ASN A 47 11.53 -9.39 -6.96
C ASN A 47 10.40 -8.63 -7.69
N THR A 48 9.20 -9.20 -7.80
CA THR A 48 8.08 -8.54 -8.49
C THR A 48 7.32 -7.59 -7.57
N ALA A 49 7.39 -7.79 -6.26
CA ALA A 49 6.66 -7.00 -5.29
C ALA A 49 7.36 -6.95 -3.91
N PHE A 50 6.82 -6.13 -3.03
CA PHE A 50 7.03 -6.24 -1.60
C PHE A 50 5.70 -6.09 -0.86
N THR A 51 5.62 -6.67 0.32
CA THR A 51 4.45 -6.60 1.19
C THR A 51 4.72 -5.74 2.41
N VAL A 52 3.69 -5.06 2.87
CA VAL A 52 3.65 -4.42 4.19
C VAL A 52 2.52 -5.03 5.01
N THR A 53 2.85 -5.45 6.22
CA THR A 53 1.90 -5.97 7.22
C THR A 53 1.81 -4.97 8.36
N TYR A 54 0.59 -4.68 8.83
CA TYR A 54 0.33 -3.75 9.94
C TYR A 54 -0.32 -4.49 11.12
N SER A 55 -0.01 -4.09 12.34
CA SER A 55 -0.61 -4.64 13.56
C SER A 55 -1.26 -3.61 14.49
N ALA A 56 -1.23 -2.32 14.12
CA ALA A 56 -1.88 -1.23 14.87
C ALA A 56 -2.35 -0.06 13.98
N TYR A 57 -3.25 -0.35 13.05
CA TYR A 57 -3.78 0.50 12.00
C TYR A 57 -5.31 0.39 11.88
N THR A 58 -6.00 0.85 12.92
CA THR A 58 -7.47 0.94 12.96
C THR A 58 -7.93 2.39 13.19
N ALA A 59 -8.78 2.91 12.31
CA ALA A 59 -9.49 4.17 12.53
C ALA A 59 -10.95 3.90 12.90
N GLN A 60 -11.49 4.63 13.87
CA GLN A 60 -12.83 4.38 14.43
C GLN A 60 -13.53 5.63 14.97
N VAL A 61 -14.85 5.58 15.00
CA VAL A 61 -15.75 6.57 15.62
C VAL A 61 -16.84 5.85 16.42
N GLY A 62 -17.47 6.56 17.36
CA GLY A 62 -18.56 6.04 18.20
C GLY A 62 -18.13 5.87 19.66
N PRO A 63 -18.91 5.13 20.47
CA PRO A 63 -18.62 4.96 21.89
C PRO A 63 -17.22 4.38 22.15
N GLY A 64 -16.47 5.03 23.04
CA GLY A 64 -15.12 4.60 23.43
C GLY A 64 -13.99 5.02 22.49
N ALA A 65 -14.30 5.59 21.30
CA ALA A 65 -13.27 6.14 20.42
C ALA A 65 -12.71 7.45 20.98
N GLY A 66 -11.39 7.59 21.01
CA GLY A 66 -10.72 8.81 21.39
C GLY A 66 -10.89 9.93 20.34
N PRO A 67 -10.64 11.20 20.70
CA PRO A 67 -10.85 12.34 19.80
C PRO A 67 -10.07 12.30 18.47
N THR A 68 -8.99 11.52 18.41
CA THR A 68 -8.13 11.38 17.21
C THR A 68 -8.25 10.01 16.55
N ASP A 69 -9.06 9.09 17.08
CA ASP A 69 -9.17 7.73 16.54
C ASP A 69 -9.89 7.69 15.19
N PHE A 70 -10.65 8.73 14.85
CA PHE A 70 -11.33 8.84 13.56
C PHE A 70 -10.36 8.90 12.36
N ARG A 71 -9.07 9.16 12.59
CA ARG A 71 -8.04 9.25 11.56
C ARG A 71 -6.72 8.65 12.03
N LYS A 72 -6.23 7.66 11.29
CA LYS A 72 -4.89 7.08 11.46
C LYS A 72 -4.10 7.23 10.18
N ASN A 73 -2.82 7.56 10.28
CA ASN A 73 -1.93 7.62 9.14
C ASN A 73 -0.70 6.76 9.37
N CYS A 74 -0.09 6.30 8.28
CA CYS A 74 1.21 5.66 8.29
C CYS A 74 2.11 6.27 7.23
N GLN A 75 3.27 6.76 7.65
CA GLN A 75 4.35 7.23 6.78
C GLN A 75 5.50 6.23 6.86
N LEU A 76 5.70 5.48 5.78
CA LEU A 76 6.88 4.63 5.60
C LEU A 76 7.90 5.39 4.77
N ASN A 77 9.16 5.24 5.17
CA ASN A 77 10.32 5.71 4.44
C ASN A 77 11.24 4.50 4.23
N LEU A 78 11.36 4.09 2.96
CA LEU A 78 12.02 2.87 2.55
C LEU A 78 13.26 3.20 1.72
N LYS A 79 14.31 2.41 1.87
CA LYS A 79 15.46 2.43 0.96
C LYS A 79 15.51 1.11 0.23
N VAL A 80 15.22 1.15 -1.08
CA VAL A 80 15.23 -0.02 -1.95
C VAL A 80 16.57 -0.09 -2.65
N HIS A 81 17.31 -1.16 -2.39
CA HIS A 81 18.57 -1.47 -3.05
C HIS A 81 18.29 -2.30 -4.29
N VAL A 82 18.53 -1.68 -5.46
CA VAL A 82 18.31 -2.32 -6.76
C VAL A 82 19.64 -2.73 -7.38
N PRO A 83 19.70 -3.87 -8.09
CA PRO A 83 20.89 -4.30 -8.82
C PRO A 83 21.34 -3.28 -9.87
N GLN A 84 22.64 -3.31 -10.17
CA GLN A 84 23.23 -2.41 -11.16
C GLN A 84 22.53 -2.58 -12.53
N GLY A 85 22.28 -1.46 -13.21
CA GLY A 85 21.62 -1.46 -14.52
C GLY A 85 20.10 -1.47 -14.46
N PHE A 86 19.49 -1.45 -13.26
CA PHE A 86 18.04 -1.36 -13.09
C PHE A 86 17.65 -0.13 -12.28
N THR A 87 16.42 0.32 -12.53
CA THR A 87 15.67 1.23 -11.67
C THR A 87 14.24 0.73 -11.55
N TYR A 88 13.48 1.31 -10.62
CA TYR A 88 12.11 0.91 -10.33
C TYR A 88 11.17 2.12 -10.21
N GLY A 89 9.90 1.83 -10.44
CA GLY A 89 8.75 2.58 -9.95
C GLY A 89 7.76 1.63 -9.29
N ILE A 90 6.60 2.14 -8.88
CA ILE A 90 5.48 1.31 -8.41
C ILE A 90 4.40 1.32 -9.48
N ALA A 91 4.06 0.14 -10.00
CA ALA A 91 2.99 -0.04 -10.96
C ALA A 91 1.62 -0.07 -10.28
N GLN A 92 1.56 -0.76 -9.15
CA GLN A 92 0.31 -1.11 -8.49
C GLN A 92 0.50 -1.26 -6.99
N ALA A 93 -0.55 -0.96 -6.23
CA ALA A 93 -0.64 -1.29 -4.81
C ALA A 93 -1.99 -1.96 -4.51
N ASP A 94 -1.96 -3.14 -3.91
CA ASP A 94 -3.15 -3.88 -3.49
C ASP A 94 -3.34 -3.77 -1.98
N TYR A 95 -4.42 -3.12 -1.58
CA TYR A 95 -4.85 -2.93 -0.21
C TYR A 95 -5.91 -3.95 0.17
N ARG A 96 -5.84 -4.40 1.42
CA ARG A 96 -6.83 -5.29 2.04
C ARG A 96 -7.08 -4.87 3.47
N GLY A 97 -8.27 -5.18 3.96
CA GLY A 97 -8.62 -4.96 5.34
C GLY A 97 -10.06 -5.36 5.64
N PHE A 98 -10.55 -4.94 6.80
CA PHE A 98 -11.94 -5.12 7.20
C PHE A 98 -12.57 -3.77 7.55
N ALA A 99 -13.87 -3.63 7.34
CA ALA A 99 -14.61 -2.48 7.85
C ALA A 99 -15.99 -2.88 8.38
N SER A 100 -16.38 -2.25 9.48
CA SER A 100 -17.74 -2.31 10.02
C SER A 100 -18.24 -0.88 10.17
N LEU A 101 -19.18 -0.49 9.32
CA LEU A 101 -19.76 0.85 9.23
C LEU A 101 -21.26 0.78 9.49
N ALA A 102 -21.74 1.55 10.46
CA ALA A 102 -23.15 1.74 10.68
C ALA A 102 -23.79 2.49 9.50
N LYS A 103 -25.10 2.31 9.27
CA LYS A 103 -25.85 3.08 8.27
C LYS A 103 -25.67 4.58 8.54
N GLY A 104 -25.21 5.33 7.53
CA GLY A 104 -24.94 6.76 7.63
C GLY A 104 -23.48 7.14 7.90
N ALA A 105 -22.64 6.18 8.29
CA ALA A 105 -21.19 6.36 8.43
C ALA A 105 -20.47 6.12 7.09
N THR A 106 -19.27 6.69 6.95
CA THR A 106 -18.37 6.46 5.82
C THR A 106 -16.96 6.16 6.30
N ALA A 107 -16.17 5.50 5.46
CA ALA A 107 -14.75 5.35 5.68
C ALA A 107 -13.96 5.68 4.41
N LEU A 108 -12.68 5.98 4.58
CA LEU A 108 -11.73 6.29 3.53
C LEU A 108 -10.42 5.56 3.82
N GLU A 109 -9.96 4.80 2.83
CA GLU A 109 -8.55 4.46 2.67
C GLU A 109 -8.00 5.41 1.60
N ARG A 110 -6.80 5.95 1.82
CA ARG A 110 -6.11 6.71 0.79
C ARG A 110 -4.61 6.54 0.88
N ALA A 111 -3.96 6.65 -0.26
CA ALA A 111 -2.52 6.48 -0.36
C ALA A 111 -1.87 7.46 -1.32
N ARG A 112 -0.56 7.68 -1.13
CA ARG A 112 0.32 8.33 -2.10
C ARG A 112 1.74 7.76 -2.00
N TYR A 113 2.47 7.85 -3.11
CA TYR A 113 3.78 7.24 -3.30
C TYR A 113 4.74 8.22 -3.96
N TYR A 114 5.95 8.38 -3.42
CA TYR A 114 6.91 9.31 -3.99
C TYR A 114 8.35 9.06 -3.57
N PHE A 115 9.29 9.38 -4.46
CA PHE A 115 10.71 9.43 -4.14
C PHE A 115 11.08 10.73 -3.44
N GLN A 116 12.05 10.69 -2.54
CA GLN A 116 12.61 11.89 -1.90
C GLN A 116 13.00 12.95 -2.95
N GLY A 117 12.69 14.21 -2.67
CA GLY A 117 12.92 15.32 -3.61
C GLY A 117 11.87 15.43 -4.72
N ASN A 118 10.91 14.50 -4.80
CA ASN A 118 9.67 14.63 -5.55
C ASN A 118 8.50 14.60 -4.55
N SER A 119 7.54 15.51 -4.68
CA SER A 119 6.40 15.58 -3.75
C SER A 119 5.12 15.80 -4.52
N PRO A 120 4.57 14.77 -5.18
CA PRO A 120 3.25 14.85 -5.79
C PRO A 120 2.19 15.20 -4.74
N THR A 121 1.23 16.01 -5.15
CA THR A 121 0.12 16.47 -4.29
C THR A 121 -1.03 15.49 -4.21
N ASP A 122 -1.09 14.58 -5.17
CA ASP A 122 -2.28 13.79 -5.42
C ASP A 122 -2.25 12.49 -4.62
N PHE A 123 -3.42 12.09 -4.15
CA PHE A 123 -3.66 10.82 -3.47
C PHE A 123 -4.62 9.99 -4.30
N VAL A 124 -4.52 8.68 -4.16
CA VAL A 124 -5.57 7.76 -4.58
C VAL A 124 -6.50 7.54 -3.39
N ASP A 125 -7.81 7.73 -3.60
CA ASP A 125 -8.81 7.70 -2.54
C ASP A 125 -9.82 6.57 -2.79
N HIS A 126 -10.05 5.72 -1.79
CA HIS A 126 -11.04 4.66 -1.79
C HIS A 126 -12.07 4.88 -0.67
N THR A 127 -13.29 5.25 -1.07
CA THR A 127 -14.39 5.53 -0.11
C THR A 127 -15.31 4.32 0.07
N PHE A 128 -15.70 4.08 1.32
CA PHE A 128 -16.65 3.07 1.75
C PHE A 128 -17.86 3.72 2.41
N LYS A 129 -19.06 3.17 2.20
CA LYS A 129 -20.32 3.71 2.73
C LYS A 129 -21.05 2.65 3.54
N GLY A 130 -21.52 3.03 4.73
CA GLY A 130 -22.35 2.18 5.56
C GLY A 130 -23.80 2.06 5.06
N PRO A 131 -24.54 1.00 5.43
CA PRO A 131 -24.09 -0.09 6.28
C PRO A 131 -23.11 -1.01 5.53
N PHE A 132 -22.00 -1.36 6.17
CA PHE A 132 -20.96 -2.22 5.61
C PHE A 132 -20.39 -3.06 6.75
N ASN A 133 -20.15 -4.35 6.54
CA ASN A 133 -19.57 -5.22 7.56
C ASN A 133 -18.94 -6.42 6.86
N ASP A 134 -17.78 -6.21 6.26
CA ASP A 134 -17.11 -7.21 5.43
C ASP A 134 -15.62 -6.90 5.28
N ASP A 135 -14.89 -7.86 4.71
CA ASP A 135 -13.57 -7.61 4.17
C ASP A 135 -13.66 -6.68 2.96
N TRP A 136 -12.62 -5.89 2.75
CA TRP A 136 -12.49 -5.04 1.58
C TRP A 136 -11.14 -5.21 0.91
N GLN A 137 -11.13 -5.02 -0.41
CA GLN A 137 -9.92 -4.99 -1.22
C GLN A 137 -9.99 -3.82 -2.19
N LYS A 138 -8.87 -3.12 -2.38
CA LYS A 138 -8.75 -1.98 -3.28
C LYS A 138 -7.39 -2.00 -3.95
N THR A 139 -7.35 -1.52 -5.18
CA THR A 139 -6.13 -1.50 -5.98
C THR A 139 -5.90 -0.09 -6.51
N ASP A 140 -4.69 0.41 -6.30
CA ASP A 140 -4.17 1.58 -6.98
C ASP A 140 -3.40 1.10 -8.20
N THR A 141 -3.65 1.70 -9.36
CA THR A 141 -2.90 1.40 -10.59
C THR A 141 -2.34 2.69 -11.16
N THR A 142 -1.06 2.68 -11.50
CA THR A 142 -0.43 3.76 -12.25
C THR A 142 -0.27 3.33 -13.70
N GLU A 143 -0.81 4.09 -14.64
CA GLU A 143 -0.64 3.81 -16.07
C GLU A 143 0.85 3.77 -16.43
N VAL A 144 1.25 2.85 -17.31
CA VAL A 144 2.64 2.58 -17.71
C VAL A 144 3.42 3.87 -18.02
N GLY A 145 2.81 4.81 -18.75
CA GLY A 145 3.43 6.08 -19.14
C GLY A 145 3.48 7.14 -18.04
N ALA A 146 2.74 6.96 -16.95
CA ALA A 146 2.68 7.86 -15.79
C ALA A 146 3.53 7.38 -14.62
N ILE A 147 4.14 6.18 -14.71
CA ILE A 147 4.98 5.64 -13.65
C ILE A 147 6.22 6.51 -13.49
N VAL A 148 6.35 7.06 -12.28
CA VAL A 148 7.53 7.78 -11.86
C VAL A 148 8.60 6.77 -11.47
N TYR A 149 9.70 6.77 -12.20
CA TYR A 149 10.88 5.97 -11.90
C TYR A 149 11.86 6.74 -11.02
N LEU A 150 12.57 6.02 -10.15
CA LEU A 150 13.79 6.55 -9.57
C LEU A 150 14.79 6.87 -10.70
N PRO A 151 15.43 8.05 -10.72
CA PRO A 151 16.45 8.32 -11.73
C PRO A 151 17.60 7.30 -11.65
N CYS A 152 18.07 6.83 -12.80
CA CYS A 152 19.16 5.85 -12.88
C CYS A 152 20.43 6.36 -12.20
N GLY A 153 21.06 5.49 -11.39
CA GLY A 153 22.29 5.81 -10.65
C GLY A 153 22.07 6.63 -9.37
N GLU A 154 20.84 7.04 -9.08
CA GLU A 154 20.51 7.74 -7.84
C GLU A 154 20.07 6.77 -6.74
N THR A 155 20.28 7.17 -5.49
CA THR A 155 19.72 6.49 -4.32
C THR A 155 18.86 7.49 -3.56
N ARG A 156 17.54 7.29 -3.58
CA ARG A 156 16.59 8.14 -2.87
C ARG A 156 15.64 7.28 -2.06
N ASN A 157 15.21 7.81 -0.91
CA ASN A 157 14.23 7.11 -0.11
C ASN A 157 12.87 7.14 -0.83
N PHE A 158 12.19 6.00 -0.84
CA PHE A 158 10.83 5.87 -1.32
C PHE A 158 9.86 6.02 -0.16
N ASN A 159 8.89 6.90 -0.33
CA ASN A 159 7.94 7.29 0.70
C ASN A 159 6.56 6.75 0.33
N ILE A 160 5.93 6.10 1.29
CA ILE A 160 4.55 5.64 1.21
C ILE A 160 3.80 6.32 2.33
N ASN A 161 2.72 7.02 2.00
CA ASN A 161 1.85 7.66 2.98
C ASN A 161 0.44 7.17 2.79
N THR A 162 -0.04 6.38 3.75
CA THR A 162 -1.39 5.84 3.78
C THR A 162 -2.19 6.50 4.91
N GLN A 163 -3.50 6.53 4.76
CA GLN A 163 -4.41 7.03 5.78
C GLN A 163 -5.73 6.27 5.77
N LEU A 164 -6.14 5.87 6.97
CA LEU A 164 -7.50 5.43 7.25
C LEU A 164 -8.26 6.54 7.96
N ARG A 165 -9.51 6.77 7.54
CA ARG A 165 -10.41 7.71 8.20
C ARG A 165 -11.82 7.12 8.26
N VAL A 166 -12.52 7.40 9.35
CA VAL A 166 -13.95 7.11 9.50
C VAL A 166 -14.68 8.39 9.84
N ASP A 167 -15.85 8.58 9.24
CA ASP A 167 -16.76 9.66 9.55
C ASP A 167 -18.10 9.06 10.03
N ALA A 168 -18.60 9.54 11.17
CA ALA A 168 -19.86 9.07 11.71
C ALA A 168 -21.05 9.50 10.85
N GLY A 169 -20.95 10.62 10.12
CA GLY A 169 -22.02 11.15 9.28
C GLY A 169 -23.36 11.24 10.04
N SER A 170 -24.40 10.63 9.46
CA SER A 170 -25.74 10.54 10.07
C SER A 170 -25.99 9.26 10.87
N SER A 171 -24.95 8.47 11.13
CA SER A 171 -25.09 7.23 11.89
C SER A 171 -25.45 7.48 13.35
N ASP A 172 -26.05 6.46 13.98
CA ASP A 172 -26.39 6.49 15.41
C ASP A 172 -25.12 6.68 16.25
N PRO A 173 -25.01 7.76 17.07
CA PRO A 173 -23.82 8.05 17.87
C PRO A 173 -23.54 6.98 18.94
N LYS A 174 -24.48 6.07 19.20
CA LYS A 174 -24.31 4.91 20.09
C LYS A 174 -23.70 3.69 19.38
N LYS A 175 -23.46 3.75 18.07
CA LYS A 175 -22.85 2.67 17.29
C LYS A 175 -21.40 3.01 16.94
N THR A 176 -20.54 2.01 17.05
CA THR A 176 -19.15 2.11 16.61
C THR A 176 -19.06 1.81 15.13
N SER A 177 -18.29 2.62 14.40
CA SER A 177 -17.89 2.35 13.02
C SER A 177 -16.37 2.39 12.92
N PHE A 178 -15.76 1.44 12.22
CA PHE A 178 -14.32 1.36 12.06
C PHE A 178 -13.90 0.80 10.70
N ILE A 179 -12.68 1.13 10.30
CA ILE A 179 -11.95 0.54 9.18
C ILE A 179 -10.55 0.17 9.67
N THR A 180 -10.05 -0.97 9.25
CA THR A 180 -8.76 -1.49 9.70
C THR A 180 -8.01 -2.17 8.57
N MET A 181 -6.69 -2.05 8.63
CA MET A 181 -5.72 -2.84 7.85
C MET A 181 -4.89 -3.75 8.77
N ASP A 182 -5.33 -3.94 10.02
CA ASP A 182 -4.64 -4.78 10.98
C ASP A 182 -4.67 -6.24 10.59
N SER A 183 -3.51 -6.88 10.70
CA SER A 183 -3.37 -8.31 10.59
C SER A 183 -2.81 -8.87 11.89
N THR A 184 -3.61 -9.70 12.56
CA THR A 184 -3.18 -10.41 13.78
C THR A 184 -2.46 -11.72 13.44
N ASP A 185 -2.68 -12.27 12.24
CA ASP A 185 -2.17 -13.56 11.75
C ASP A 185 -1.28 -13.43 10.50
N GLY A 186 -1.08 -12.22 9.98
CA GLY A 186 -0.33 -11.94 8.74
C GLY A 186 -1.11 -12.17 7.44
N ALA A 187 -2.41 -12.48 7.49
CA ALA A 187 -3.24 -12.69 6.30
C ALA A 187 -3.61 -11.41 5.54
N ILE A 188 -3.61 -10.25 6.23
CA ILE A 188 -3.86 -8.94 5.64
C ILE A 188 -2.52 -8.26 5.37
N ASN A 189 -2.18 -8.19 4.08
CA ASN A 189 -0.97 -7.53 3.60
C ASN A 189 -1.34 -6.51 2.53
N THR A 190 -0.67 -5.37 2.55
CA THR A 190 -0.62 -4.48 1.40
C THR A 190 0.50 -4.94 0.49
N THR A 191 0.22 -5.18 -0.79
CA THR A 191 1.22 -5.63 -1.78
C THR A 191 1.54 -4.51 -2.74
N TYR A 192 2.81 -4.14 -2.87
CA TYR A 192 3.30 -3.12 -3.79
C TYR A 192 4.06 -3.77 -4.92
N HIS A 193 3.57 -3.63 -6.14
CA HIS A 193 4.14 -4.23 -7.34
C HIS A 193 5.13 -3.27 -8.01
N PHE A 194 6.33 -3.77 -8.25
CA PHE A 194 7.36 -3.02 -8.95
C PHE A 194 7.03 -2.89 -10.43
N ALA A 195 7.35 -1.72 -10.97
CA ALA A 195 7.61 -1.55 -12.39
C ALA A 195 9.12 -1.48 -12.58
N TRP A 196 9.71 -2.44 -13.30
CA TRP A 196 11.14 -2.47 -13.56
C TRP A 196 11.48 -1.73 -14.84
N LYS A 197 12.62 -1.03 -14.83
CA LYS A 197 13.17 -0.39 -16.02
C LYS A 197 14.68 -0.56 -16.05
N GLN A 198 15.21 -0.94 -17.21
CA GLN A 198 16.65 -0.98 -17.42
C GLN A 198 17.20 0.45 -17.58
N CYS A 199 18.34 0.68 -16.96
CA CYS A 199 19.11 1.89 -17.13
C CYS A 199 19.97 1.78 -18.39
N PRO A 200 20.15 2.88 -19.15
CA PRO A 200 21.05 2.89 -20.29
C PRO A 200 22.44 2.44 -19.87
N SER A 201 23.06 1.58 -20.68
CA SER A 201 24.50 1.32 -20.60
C SER A 201 25.21 2.65 -20.86
N SER A 202 25.96 3.14 -19.87
CA SER A 202 26.87 4.27 -20.04
C SER A 202 27.97 3.96 -21.05
#